data_AF-A0A2J8UII7-F1
#
_entry.id   AF-A0A2J8UII7-F1
#
_cell.length_a   1.000
_cell.length_b   1.000
_cell.length_c   1.000
_cell.angle_alpha   90.00
_cell.angle_beta   90.00
_cell.angle_gamma   90.00
#
_symmetry.space_group_name_H-M   'P 1'
#
loop_
_entity.id
_entity.type
_entity.pdbx_description
1 polymer ?
#
loop_
_entity_poly.entity_id
_entity_poly.type
_entity_poly.pdbx_seq_one_letter_code
_entity_poly.pdbx_strand_id
1 'polypeptide(L)'
;MRDPNTKRSRGFGFVTYATVEEVDAAMNARPHKVDGRVVEPKRAVSREDSQRPGAHLTVKKIFVGGIKEDTEEHHLRDYFEQYGKIEVIEIMTDRGSGKKRGFAFVTFDDHDS
;
A
#
# COMPACT_ATOMS: atom_id res chain seq x y z
N MET A 1 -9.12 -6.81 19.67
CA MET A 1 -10.60 -6.95 19.79
C MET A 1 -10.94 -8.31 20.38
N ARG A 2 -12.01 -8.39 21.17
CA ARG A 2 -12.47 -9.64 21.80
C ARG A 2 -13.87 -10.00 21.32
N ASP A 3 -14.15 -11.28 21.24
CA ASP A 3 -15.50 -11.78 20.98
C ASP A 3 -16.45 -11.34 22.13
N PRO A 4 -17.62 -10.77 21.84
CA PRO A 4 -18.51 -10.23 22.87
C PRO A 4 -18.99 -11.28 23.88
N ASN A 5 -19.16 -12.53 23.44
CA ASN A 5 -19.76 -13.59 24.22
C ASN A 5 -18.71 -14.40 24.99
N THR A 6 -17.68 -14.88 24.28
CA THR A 6 -16.62 -15.73 24.83
C THR A 6 -15.48 -14.95 25.48
N LYS A 7 -15.43 -13.62 25.27
CA LYS A 7 -14.32 -12.72 25.67
C LYS A 7 -12.95 -13.12 25.11
N ARG A 8 -12.88 -14.13 24.24
CA ARG A 8 -11.65 -14.61 23.62
C ARG A 8 -11.10 -13.56 22.64
N SER A 9 -9.78 -13.43 22.58
CA SER A 9 -9.13 -12.56 21.59
C SER A 9 -9.47 -13.00 20.17
N ARG A 10 -9.76 -12.03 19.30
CA ARG A 10 -9.98 -12.26 17.86
C ARG A 10 -8.67 -12.34 17.06
N GLY A 11 -7.51 -12.26 17.74
CA GLY A 11 -6.21 -12.39 17.09
C GLY A 11 -5.70 -11.13 16.37
N PHE A 12 -6.39 -9.99 16.54
CA PHE A 12 -5.97 -8.70 16.00
C PHE A 12 -6.37 -7.53 16.93
N GLY A 13 -5.74 -6.38 16.72
CA GLY A 13 -6.00 -5.13 17.40
C GLY A 13 -5.63 -3.94 16.52
N PHE A 14 -5.82 -2.75 17.07
CA PHE A 14 -5.40 -1.49 16.44
C PHE A 14 -4.54 -0.74 17.44
N VAL A 15 -3.52 -0.05 16.94
CA VAL A 15 -2.68 0.87 17.69
C VAL A 15 -2.83 2.23 17.02
N THR A 16 -3.08 3.26 17.82
CA THR A 16 -3.13 4.64 17.35
C THR A 16 -1.93 5.36 17.94
N TYR A 17 -1.04 5.82 17.06
CA TYR A 17 0.08 6.67 17.41
C TYR A 17 -0.35 8.14 17.50
N ALA A 18 0.49 8.98 18.10
CA ALA A 18 0.20 10.41 18.21
C ALA A 18 0.47 11.13 16.89
N THR A 19 1.47 10.67 16.13
CA THR A 19 1.84 11.27 14.84
C THR A 19 1.98 10.22 13.73
N VAL A 20 2.03 10.69 12.48
CA VAL A 20 2.18 9.82 11.30
C VAL A 20 3.60 9.27 11.22
N GLU A 21 4.59 10.05 11.63
CA GLU A 21 6.00 9.67 11.62
C GLU A 21 6.26 8.47 12.55
N GLU A 22 5.53 8.37 13.66
CA GLU A 22 5.59 7.20 14.55
C GLU A 22 5.00 5.94 13.88
N VAL A 23 3.96 6.09 13.06
CA VAL A 23 3.41 5.00 12.24
C VAL A 23 4.43 4.55 11.21
N ASP A 24 5.04 5.49 10.50
CA ASP A 24 6.05 5.20 9.47
C ASP A 24 7.27 4.51 10.09
N ALA A 25 7.74 4.98 11.25
CA ALA A 25 8.81 4.33 12.00
C ALA A 25 8.44 2.90 12.40
N ALA A 26 7.21 2.67 12.86
CA ALA A 26 6.73 1.33 13.19
C ALA A 26 6.66 0.44 11.94
N MET A 27 6.17 0.92 10.80
CA MET A 27 6.12 0.13 9.57
C MET A 27 7.51 -0.17 9.02
N ASN A 28 8.45 0.78 9.09
CA ASN A 28 9.83 0.57 8.64
C ASN A 28 10.61 -0.43 9.52
N ALA A 29 10.23 -0.59 10.78
CA ALA A 29 10.87 -1.52 11.72
C ALA A 29 10.35 -2.97 11.62
N ARG A 30 9.52 -3.31 10.62
CA ARG A 30 9.07 -4.68 10.38
C ARG A 30 10.27 -5.63 10.11
N PRO A 31 10.16 -6.93 10.46
CA PRO A 31 9.01 -7.61 11.05
C PRO A 31 8.88 -7.41 12.56
N HIS A 32 7.65 -7.41 13.07
CA HIS A 32 7.36 -7.29 14.51
C HIS A 32 7.05 -8.64 15.16
N LYS A 33 7.45 -8.79 16.42
CA LYS A 33 7.09 -9.92 17.28
C LYS A 33 6.44 -9.43 18.57
N VAL A 34 5.28 -9.98 18.90
CA VAL A 34 4.56 -9.72 20.14
C VAL A 34 4.26 -11.07 20.80
N ASP A 35 4.64 -11.23 22.06
CA ASP A 35 4.50 -12.48 22.82
C ASP A 35 5.05 -13.71 22.08
N GLY A 36 6.20 -13.53 21.41
CA GLY A 36 6.87 -14.58 20.63
C GLY A 36 6.23 -14.88 19.27
N ARG A 37 5.12 -14.23 18.91
CA ARG A 37 4.44 -14.42 17.62
C ARG A 37 4.76 -13.28 16.66
N VAL A 38 5.14 -13.61 15.43
CA VAL A 38 5.26 -12.62 14.34
C VAL A 38 3.87 -12.06 14.04
N VAL A 39 3.75 -10.74 14.05
CA VAL A 39 2.50 -10.02 13.75
C VAL A 39 2.62 -9.30 12.42
N GLU A 40 1.48 -9.08 11.77
CA GLU A 40 1.37 -8.42 10.47
C GLU A 40 0.74 -7.04 10.65
N PRO A 41 1.55 -5.97 10.83
CA PRO A 41 1.00 -4.62 10.87
C PRO A 41 0.58 -4.18 9.45
N LYS A 42 -0.52 -3.42 9.37
CA LYS A 42 -1.02 -2.77 8.16
C LYS A 42 -1.58 -1.40 8.53
N ARG A 43 -1.53 -0.45 7.60
CA ARG A 43 -2.26 0.82 7.77
C ARG A 43 -3.75 0.53 7.94
N ALA A 44 -4.34 1.16 8.94
CA ALA A 44 -5.73 0.90 9.29
C ALA A 44 -6.66 1.47 8.21
N VAL A 45 -7.56 0.61 7.72
CA VAL A 45 -8.64 1.02 6.81
C VAL A 45 -9.82 1.50 7.63
N SER A 46 -10.44 2.61 7.22
CA SER A 46 -11.62 3.14 7.90
C SER A 46 -12.76 2.11 7.89
N ARG A 47 -13.70 2.22 8.83
CA ARG A 47 -14.86 1.31 8.88
C ARG A 47 -15.73 1.41 7.63
N GLU A 48 -15.83 2.60 7.05
CA GLU A 48 -16.59 2.85 5.82
C GLU A 48 -15.89 2.21 4.62
N ASP A 49 -14.58 2.45 4.47
CA ASP A 49 -13.81 1.90 3.35
C ASP A 49 -13.65 0.39 3.44
N SER A 50 -13.68 -0.19 4.65
CA SER A 50 -13.57 -1.63 4.88
C SER A 50 -14.65 -2.45 4.17
N GLN A 51 -15.76 -1.83 3.75
CA GLN A 51 -16.82 -2.52 3.00
C GLN A 51 -16.55 -2.55 1.49
N ARG A 52 -15.60 -1.75 1.00
CA ARG A 52 -15.27 -1.68 -0.43
C ARG A 52 -14.54 -2.94 -0.87
N PRO A 53 -14.82 -3.46 -2.09
CA PRO A 53 -14.06 -4.56 -2.66
C PRO A 53 -12.57 -4.22 -2.71
N GLY A 54 -11.73 -5.13 -2.22
CA GLY A 54 -10.29 -4.95 -2.23
C GLY A 54 -9.71 -4.08 -1.12
N ALA A 55 -10.52 -3.54 -0.20
CA ALA A 55 -10.06 -2.62 0.85
C ALA A 55 -8.97 -3.20 1.76
N HIS A 56 -8.92 -4.52 1.94
CA HIS A 56 -7.95 -5.22 2.79
C HIS A 56 -6.84 -5.94 2.01
N LEU A 57 -6.75 -5.72 0.69
CA LEU A 57 -5.69 -6.33 -0.11
C LEU A 57 -4.35 -5.68 0.19
N THR A 58 -3.34 -6.52 0.47
CA THR A 58 -1.94 -6.09 0.49
C THR A 58 -1.37 -6.24 -0.90
N VAL A 59 -1.12 -5.12 -1.56
CA VAL A 59 -0.56 -5.07 -2.91
C VAL A 59 0.69 -4.20 -2.92
N LYS A 60 1.67 -4.57 -3.73
CA LYS A 60 2.84 -3.73 -4.01
C LYS A 60 2.67 -2.88 -5.27
N LYS A 61 1.62 -3.16 -6.05
CA LYS A 61 1.36 -2.57 -7.37
C LYS A 61 0.20 -1.60 -7.27
N ILE A 62 0.47 -0.34 -7.57
CA ILE A 62 -0.52 0.74 -7.62
C ILE A 62 -0.87 1.08 -9.07
N PHE A 63 -2.11 1.52 -9.28
CA PHE A 63 -2.59 2.07 -10.55
C PHE A 63 -2.46 3.60 -10.52
N VAL A 64 -1.86 4.17 -11.56
CA VAL A 64 -1.67 5.61 -11.73
C VAL A 64 -2.39 6.03 -13.01
N GLY A 65 -3.60 6.55 -12.87
CA GLY A 65 -4.43 7.03 -13.98
C GLY A 65 -4.33 8.55 -14.20
N GLY A 66 -4.73 9.00 -15.39
CA GLY A 66 -4.78 10.43 -15.71
C GLY A 66 -3.42 11.05 -16.02
N ILE A 67 -2.44 10.22 -16.39
CA ILE A 67 -1.12 10.71 -16.82
C ILE A 67 -1.20 11.22 -18.26
N LYS A 68 -0.40 12.25 -18.56
CA LYS A 68 -0.35 12.85 -19.90
C LYS A 68 0.43 11.96 -20.87
N GLU A 69 0.24 12.18 -22.17
CA GLU A 69 0.96 11.43 -23.21
C GLU A 69 2.47 11.68 -23.22
N ASP A 70 2.93 12.82 -22.70
CA ASP A 70 4.35 13.14 -22.52
C ASP A 70 4.93 12.53 -21.23
N THR A 71 4.12 11.97 -20.33
CA THR A 71 4.61 11.34 -19.09
C THR A 71 5.39 10.07 -19.42
N GLU A 72 6.68 10.10 -19.15
CA GLU A 72 7.61 8.96 -19.25
C GLU A 72 7.92 8.32 -17.90
N GLU A 73 8.62 7.18 -17.93
CA GLU A 73 8.98 6.42 -16.73
C GLU A 73 9.71 7.27 -15.69
N HIS A 74 10.68 8.09 -16.10
CA HIS A 74 11.49 8.88 -15.17
C HIS A 74 10.63 9.87 -14.37
N HIS A 75 9.62 10.50 -14.97
CA HIS A 75 8.69 11.38 -14.25
C HIS A 75 7.94 10.65 -13.13
N LEU A 76 7.53 9.41 -13.39
CA LEU A 76 6.87 8.57 -12.39
C LEU A 76 7.88 8.12 -11.32
N ARG A 77 9.10 7.78 -11.73
CA ARG A 77 10.16 7.37 -10.80
C ARG A 77 10.53 8.48 -9.84
N ASP A 78 10.85 9.66 -10.35
CA ASP A 78 11.24 10.85 -9.58
C ASP A 78 10.14 11.25 -8.57
N TYR A 79 8.87 11.06 -8.93
CA TYR A 79 7.76 11.35 -8.02
C TYR A 79 7.51 10.24 -7.01
N PHE A 80 7.48 8.98 -7.43
CA PHE A 80 7.06 7.89 -6.54
C PHE A 80 8.19 7.34 -5.65
N GLU A 81 9.45 7.60 -5.98
CA GLU A 81 10.60 7.12 -5.18
C GLU A 81 10.63 7.70 -3.76
N GLN A 82 9.95 8.84 -3.54
CA GLN A 82 9.81 9.44 -2.21
C GLN A 82 8.92 8.61 -1.26
N TYR A 83 8.06 7.73 -1.79
CA TYR A 83 7.14 6.90 -1.01
C TYR A 83 7.68 5.49 -0.75
N GLY A 84 8.63 5.03 -1.57
CA GLY A 84 9.27 3.74 -1.38
C GLY A 84 10.15 3.36 -2.56
N LYS A 85 10.87 2.25 -2.40
CA LYS A 85 11.74 1.76 -3.46
C LYS A 85 10.90 1.12 -4.57
N ILE A 86 11.01 1.69 -5.77
CA ILE A 86 10.28 1.20 -6.94
C ILE A 86 11.04 0.02 -7.57
N GLU A 87 10.36 -1.11 -7.72
CA GLU A 87 10.84 -2.26 -8.48
C GLU A 87 10.60 -2.08 -9.98
N VAL A 88 9.37 -1.73 -10.38
CA VAL A 88 8.96 -1.72 -11.79
C VAL A 88 7.96 -0.60 -12.05
N ILE A 89 8.09 0.06 -13.21
CA ILE A 89 7.10 1.02 -13.73
C ILE A 89 6.64 0.52 -15.10
N GLU A 90 5.33 0.40 -15.30
CA GLU A 90 4.72 -0.06 -16.54
C GLU A 90 3.77 1.01 -17.09
N ILE A 91 4.22 1.77 -18.08
CA ILE A 91 3.36 2.72 -18.81
C ILE A 91 2.60 1.96 -19.89
N MET A 92 1.28 1.95 -19.79
CA MET A 92 0.46 1.14 -20.68
C MET A 92 0.25 1.85 -22.01
N THR A 93 0.65 1.19 -23.10
CA THR A 93 0.46 1.66 -24.48
C THR A 93 -0.56 0.81 -25.21
N ASP A 94 -1.21 1.39 -26.22
CA ASP A 94 -2.07 0.68 -27.15
C ASP A 94 -1.21 -0.16 -28.12
N ARG A 95 -1.55 -1.44 -28.29
CA ARG A 95 -0.72 -2.40 -29.04
C ARG A 95 -0.68 -2.12 -30.55
N GLY A 96 -1.65 -1.39 -31.10
CA GLY A 96 -1.69 -1.08 -32.52
C GLY A 96 -0.97 0.23 -32.85
N SER A 97 -1.30 1.28 -32.10
CA SER A 97 -0.81 2.64 -32.37
C SER A 97 0.47 3.03 -31.63
N GLY A 98 0.86 2.27 -30.59
CA GLY A 98 1.95 2.63 -29.69
C GLY A 98 1.64 3.83 -28.77
N LYS A 99 0.44 4.42 -28.89
CA LYS A 99 0.05 5.58 -28.08
C LYS A 99 -0.14 5.19 -26.62
N LYS A 100 0.29 6.04 -25.70
CA LYS A 100 0.07 5.84 -24.25
C LYS A 100 -1.43 5.91 -23.95
N ARG A 101 -1.90 5.01 -23.09
CA ARG A 101 -3.32 4.87 -22.71
C ARG A 101 -3.74 5.81 -21.58
N GLY A 102 -2.86 6.71 -21.16
CA GLY A 102 -3.12 7.66 -20.07
C GLY A 102 -3.10 7.04 -18.68
N PHE A 103 -2.46 5.87 -18.51
CA PHE A 103 -2.23 5.27 -17.19
C PHE A 103 -0.96 4.42 -17.16
N ALA A 104 -0.46 4.22 -15.94
CA ALA A 104 0.67 3.36 -15.64
C ALA A 104 0.37 2.51 -14.40
N PHE A 105 1.20 1.48 -14.20
CA PHE A 105 1.32 0.83 -12.91
C PHE A 105 2.71 1.07 -12.33
N VAL A 106 2.77 1.29 -11.02
CA VAL A 106 4.03 1.38 -10.28
C VAL A 106 4.04 0.25 -9.27
N THR A 107 5.09 -0.57 -9.27
CA THR A 107 5.28 -1.67 -8.33
C THR A 107 6.45 -1.35 -7.42
N PHE A 108 6.19 -1.31 -6.11
CA PHE A 108 7.17 -1.10 -5.07
C PHE A 108 7.74 -2.43 -4.56
N ASP A 109 8.83 -2.37 -3.80
CA ASP A 109 9.39 -3.55 -3.15
C ASP A 109 8.64 -3.95 -1.87
N ASP A 110 7.85 -3.05 -1.30
CA ASP A 110 7.00 -3.26 -0.14
C ASP A 110 5.54 -2.84 -0.40
N HIS A 111 4.62 -3.34 0.43
CA HIS A 111 3.18 -3.05 0.32
C HIS A 111 2.74 -1.84 1.17
N ASP A 112 3.63 -1.26 1.97
CA ASP A 112 3.39 -0.02 2.73
C ASP A 112 3.94 1.22 2.02
N SER A 113 4.63 1.03 0.89
CA SER A 113 5.12 2.09 0.01
C SER A 113 3.98 2.82 -0.72
#